data_AF-A0A1Z7ZPN6-F1
#
_entry.id   AF-A0A1Z7ZPN6-F1
#
_cell.length_a   1.000
_cell.length_b   1.000
_cell.length_c   1.000
_cell.angle_alpha   90.00
_cell.angle_beta   90.00
_cell.angle_gamma   90.00
#
_symmetry.space_group_name_H-M   'P 1'
#
loop_
_entity.id
_entity.type
_entity.pdbx_description
1 polymer ?
#
loop_
_entity_poly.entity_id
_entity_poly.type
_entity_poly.pdbx_seq_one_letter_code
_entity_poly.pdbx_strand_id
1 'polypeptide(L)'
;MIKMKSIILFVLFSFNFYCFSQNRELKKFSFQNNEITYSRIDYSKYKIAQFFISMYSEDDKYDSIEQNAYTCLLNKERLYHTLYFFIRVPKEIIDPKVKNEFFTEFISHLKKEEKMVDINLYLNFDTDYSTSYRKEQIKTIKRIKTDVTSQNICKMLSIR
;
A
#
# COMPACT_ATOMS: atom_id res chain seq x y z
N MET A 1 -21.51 53.10 7.23
CA MET A 1 -20.84 52.11 8.12
C MET A 1 -21.07 50.68 7.60
N ILE A 2 -20.68 50.40 6.35
CA ILE A 2 -20.86 49.07 5.70
C ILE A 2 -19.65 48.84 4.77
N LYS A 3 -18.44 48.69 5.34
CA LYS A 3 -17.26 48.27 4.55
C LYS A 3 -16.34 47.28 5.27
N MET A 4 -16.57 46.98 6.55
CA MET A 4 -15.80 45.99 7.30
C MET A 4 -16.36 44.55 7.26
N LYS A 5 -17.60 44.35 6.76
CA LYS A 5 -18.22 43.01 6.77
C LYS A 5 -17.71 42.08 5.66
N SER A 6 -17.17 42.61 4.57
CA SER A 6 -16.69 41.80 3.43
C SER A 6 -15.28 41.23 3.59
N ILE A 7 -14.45 41.81 4.47
CA ILE A 7 -13.05 41.36 4.65
C ILE A 7 -13.00 40.08 5.49
N ILE A 8 -13.90 39.92 6.46
CA ILE A 8 -13.97 38.73 7.32
C ILE A 8 -14.40 37.47 6.53
N LEU A 9 -15.23 37.65 5.49
CA LEU A 9 -15.69 36.53 4.66
C LEU A 9 -14.58 35.95 3.76
N PHE A 10 -13.62 36.79 3.33
CA PHE A 10 -12.47 36.34 2.53
C PHE A 10 -11.43 35.58 3.36
N VAL A 11 -11.29 35.91 4.65
CA VAL A 11 -10.38 35.21 5.58
C VAL A 11 -10.95 33.86 6.01
N LEU A 12 -12.28 33.66 5.98
CA LEU A 12 -12.90 32.36 6.26
C LEU A 12 -12.79 31.37 5.08
N PHE A 13 -12.63 31.86 3.85
CA PHE A 13 -12.46 31.01 2.66
C PHE A 13 -11.06 30.40 2.52
N SER A 14 -10.04 30.94 3.21
CA SER A 14 -8.67 30.44 3.16
C SER A 14 -8.38 29.27 4.11
N PHE A 15 -9.36 28.82 4.92
CA PHE A 15 -9.12 27.82 5.97
C PHE A 15 -9.56 26.37 5.68
N ASN A 16 -10.05 26.02 4.48
CA ASN A 16 -10.60 24.67 4.24
C ASN A 16 -10.01 23.86 3.09
N PHE A 17 -8.82 24.19 2.59
CA PHE A 17 -8.04 23.22 1.83
C PHE A 17 -6.97 22.61 2.73
N TYR A 18 -7.40 21.81 3.73
CA TYR A 18 -6.58 20.69 4.18
C TYR A 18 -6.48 19.71 3.00
N CYS A 19 -5.65 20.06 2.01
CA CYS A 19 -5.23 19.15 0.98
C CYS A 19 -4.39 18.11 1.71
N PHE A 20 -5.00 16.96 2.02
CA PHE A 20 -4.27 15.85 2.61
C PHE A 20 -3.28 15.37 1.55
N SER A 21 -2.05 15.87 1.68
CA SER A 21 -0.91 15.43 0.89
C SER A 21 -0.73 13.95 1.12
N GLN A 22 -1.02 13.16 0.09
CA GLN A 22 -0.70 11.74 0.05
C GLN A 22 0.81 11.62 0.21
N ASN A 23 1.27 10.99 1.29
CA ASN A 23 2.71 10.87 1.53
C ASN A 23 3.20 9.54 0.95
N ARG A 24 4.02 9.63 -0.10
CA ARG A 24 4.74 8.49 -0.67
C ARG A 24 6.16 8.49 -0.12
N GLU A 25 6.53 7.40 0.51
CA GLU A 25 7.85 7.18 1.08
C GLU A 25 8.49 5.94 0.45
N LEU A 26 9.79 6.01 0.18
CA LEU A 26 10.60 4.83 -0.13
C LEU A 26 11.24 4.35 1.17
N LYS A 27 11.01 3.08 1.50
CA LYS A 27 11.56 2.41 2.68
C LYS A 27 12.36 1.17 2.28
N LYS A 28 13.10 0.65 3.25
CA LYS A 28 14.03 -0.46 3.06
C LYS A 28 13.62 -1.64 3.93
N PHE A 29 13.73 -2.84 3.38
CA PHE A 29 13.50 -4.11 4.04
C PHE A 29 14.70 -5.01 3.78
N SER A 30 15.24 -5.64 4.82
CA SER A 30 16.37 -6.55 4.69
C SER A 30 15.89 -8.00 4.66
N PHE A 31 16.32 -8.76 3.65
CA PHE A 31 16.04 -10.19 3.52
C PHE A 31 17.28 -10.91 3.03
N GLN A 32 17.73 -11.94 3.76
CA GLN A 32 18.92 -12.73 3.40
C GLN A 32 20.16 -11.86 3.04
N ASN A 33 20.41 -10.81 3.83
CA ASN A 33 21.49 -9.82 3.65
C ASN A 33 21.34 -8.88 2.43
N ASN A 34 20.24 -8.97 1.67
CA ASN A 34 19.93 -8.02 0.61
C ASN A 34 19.00 -6.93 1.14
N GLU A 35 19.26 -5.68 0.74
CA GLU A 35 18.39 -4.55 1.03
C GLU A 35 17.45 -4.32 -0.14
N ILE A 36 16.15 -4.39 0.13
CA ILE A 36 15.09 -4.31 -0.88
C ILE A 36 14.28 -3.06 -0.60
N THR A 37 14.16 -2.21 -1.62
CA THR A 37 13.38 -0.98 -1.54
C THR A 37 11.91 -1.28 -1.82
N TYR A 38 11.04 -0.69 -1.01
CA TYR A 38 9.59 -0.74 -1.20
C TYR A 38 8.96 0.63 -1.02
N SER A 39 7.84 0.84 -1.68
CA SER A 39 7.07 2.07 -1.57
C SER A 39 5.97 1.92 -0.55
N ARG A 40 5.81 2.93 0.31
CA ARG A 40 4.72 3.10 1.26
C ARG A 40 3.92 4.31 0.84
N ILE A 41 2.61 4.16 0.67
CA ILE A 41 1.71 5.28 0.40
C ILE A 41 0.65 5.34 1.48
N ASP A 42 0.60 6.49 2.15
CA ASP A 42 -0.29 6.74 3.28
C ASP A 42 -1.49 7.58 2.87
N TYR A 43 -2.67 6.95 2.88
CA TYR A 43 -3.96 7.62 2.72
C TYR A 43 -4.74 7.69 4.05
N SER A 44 -4.11 7.29 5.15
CA SER A 44 -4.70 7.27 6.47
C SER A 44 -4.59 8.66 7.10
N LYS A 45 -5.70 9.40 7.08
CA LYS A 45 -5.83 10.64 7.87
C LYS A 45 -5.94 10.34 9.39
N TYR A 46 -6.33 9.12 9.74
CA TYR A 46 -6.57 8.61 11.10
C TYR A 46 -6.20 7.12 11.17
N LYS A 47 -6.20 6.52 12.38
CA LYS A 47 -5.91 5.11 12.72
C LYS A 47 -5.88 4.15 11.51
N ILE A 48 -4.74 3.51 11.25
CA ILE A 48 -4.61 2.52 10.18
C ILE A 48 -5.36 1.24 10.56
N ALA A 49 -6.15 0.71 9.62
CA ALA A 49 -6.93 -0.53 9.81
C ALA A 49 -6.68 -1.56 8.71
N GLN A 50 -6.05 -1.16 7.60
CA GLN A 50 -5.90 -1.99 6.41
C GLN A 50 -4.51 -1.81 5.78
N PHE A 51 -3.86 -2.93 5.47
CA PHE A 51 -2.68 -2.95 4.61
C PHE A 51 -3.04 -3.56 3.27
N PHE A 52 -2.84 -2.80 2.20
CA PHE A 52 -2.84 -3.29 0.83
C PHE A 52 -1.40 -3.57 0.42
N ILE A 53 -1.08 -4.83 0.19
CA ILE A 53 0.28 -5.26 -0.09
C ILE A 53 0.31 -5.83 -1.48
N SER A 54 1.04 -5.15 -2.36
CA SER A 54 1.24 -5.55 -3.74
C SER A 54 2.67 -6.02 -3.91
N MET A 55 2.84 -7.30 -4.25
CA MET A 55 4.15 -7.90 -4.50
C MET A 55 4.18 -8.48 -5.90
N TYR A 56 5.24 -8.17 -6.63
CA TYR A 56 5.42 -8.63 -7.99
C TYR A 56 6.90 -8.81 -8.25
N SER A 57 7.27 -9.76 -9.11
CA SER A 57 8.67 -9.91 -9.49
C SER A 57 9.23 -8.61 -10.05
N GLU A 58 10.51 -8.38 -9.83
CA GLU A 58 11.23 -7.35 -10.55
C GLU A 58 11.32 -7.79 -12.01
N ASP A 59 10.46 -7.30 -12.88
CA ASP A 59 10.40 -7.63 -14.30
C ASP A 59 9.78 -6.43 -15.01
N ASP A 60 10.28 -6.10 -16.20
CA ASP A 60 9.85 -4.96 -17.00
C ASP A 60 8.33 -4.95 -17.23
N LYS A 61 7.70 -6.14 -17.28
CA LYS A 61 6.22 -6.28 -17.37
C LYS A 61 5.48 -5.58 -16.22
N TYR A 62 6.15 -5.33 -15.10
CA TYR A 62 5.62 -4.78 -13.87
C TYR A 62 6.06 -3.34 -13.58
N ASP A 63 6.88 -2.73 -14.44
CA ASP A 63 7.45 -1.40 -14.19
C ASP A 63 6.39 -0.31 -13.99
N SER A 64 5.27 -0.44 -14.68
CA SER A 64 4.16 0.52 -14.62
C SER A 64 3.13 0.23 -13.51
N ILE A 65 3.27 -0.84 -12.73
CA ILE A 65 2.28 -1.19 -11.69
C ILE A 65 2.13 -0.05 -10.68
N GLU A 66 3.24 0.42 -10.12
CA GLU A 66 3.19 1.42 -9.05
C GLU A 66 2.68 2.77 -9.56
N GLN A 67 3.12 3.21 -10.74
CA GLN A 67 2.66 4.46 -11.33
C GLN A 67 1.15 4.41 -11.67
N ASN A 68 0.66 3.29 -12.20
CA ASN A 68 -0.75 3.11 -12.48
C ASN A 68 -1.58 3.00 -11.20
N ALA A 69 -1.04 2.34 -10.17
CA ALA A 69 -1.64 2.31 -8.85
C ALA A 69 -1.79 3.72 -8.27
N TYR A 70 -0.71 4.50 -8.28
CA TYR A 70 -0.71 5.87 -7.78
C TYR A 70 -1.71 6.76 -8.52
N THR A 71 -1.69 6.71 -9.86
CA THR A 71 -2.64 7.47 -10.70
C THR A 71 -4.09 7.08 -10.41
N CYS A 72 -4.35 5.79 -10.20
CA CYS A 72 -5.68 5.33 -9.82
C CYS A 72 -6.10 5.84 -8.43
N LEU A 73 -5.24 5.67 -7.42
CA LEU A 73 -5.53 6.02 -6.04
C LEU A 73 -5.74 7.53 -5.85
N LEU A 74 -5.04 8.38 -6.60
CA LEU A 74 -5.27 9.83 -6.64
C LEU A 74 -6.75 10.18 -6.92
N ASN A 75 -7.43 9.36 -7.72
CA ASN A 75 -8.79 9.60 -8.18
C ASN A 75 -9.85 8.82 -7.37
N LYS A 76 -9.45 8.11 -6.31
CA LYS A 76 -10.39 7.32 -5.49
C LYS A 76 -10.85 8.10 -4.27
N GLU A 77 -12.17 8.15 -4.12
CA GLU A 77 -12.79 8.55 -2.87
C GLU A 77 -12.70 7.40 -1.85
N ARG A 78 -12.64 7.74 -0.55
CA ARG A 78 -12.71 6.80 0.59
C ARG A 78 -11.52 5.83 0.71
N LEU A 79 -10.30 6.32 0.54
CA LEU A 79 -9.06 5.57 0.84
C LEU A 79 -8.66 5.60 2.34
N TYR A 80 -9.55 6.06 3.21
CA TYR A 80 -9.25 6.25 4.63
C TYR A 80 -8.80 4.95 5.31
N HIS A 81 -7.99 5.08 6.37
CA HIS A 81 -7.51 3.97 7.21
C HIS A 81 -6.67 2.92 6.48
N THR A 82 -6.08 3.27 5.33
CA THR A 82 -5.38 2.32 4.46
C THR A 82 -3.94 2.75 4.21
N LEU A 83 -3.02 1.80 4.34
CA LEU A 83 -1.66 1.90 3.81
C LEU A 83 -1.50 1.01 2.60
N TYR A 84 -0.85 1.53 1.57
CA TYR A 84 -0.51 0.80 0.37
C TYR A 84 1.00 0.55 0.33
N PHE A 85 1.37 -0.70 0.14
CA PHE A 85 2.75 -1.15 0.03
C PHE A 85 2.97 -1.78 -1.34
N PHE A 86 4.05 -1.39 -2.00
CA PHE A 86 4.48 -1.94 -3.27
C PHE A 86 5.92 -2.39 -3.14
N ILE A 87 6.17 -3.69 -3.32
CA ILE A 87 7.51 -4.25 -3.25
C ILE A 87 7.77 -5.12 -4.47
N ARG A 88 8.94 -4.90 -5.08
CA ARG A 88 9.46 -5.75 -6.14
C ARG A 88 10.20 -6.92 -5.49
N VAL A 89 9.84 -8.13 -5.87
CA VAL A 89 10.53 -9.35 -5.44
C VAL A 89 11.75 -9.52 -6.36
N PRO A 90 12.98 -9.51 -5.84
CA PRO A 90 14.19 -9.67 -6.67
C PRO A 90 14.12 -10.91 -7.56
N LYS A 91 14.65 -10.80 -8.79
CA LYS A 91 14.60 -11.88 -9.81
C LYS A 91 15.29 -13.17 -9.33
N GLU A 92 16.24 -13.05 -8.41
CA GLU A 92 17.01 -14.14 -7.84
C GLU A 92 16.16 -15.03 -6.91
N ILE A 93 15.07 -14.51 -6.36
CA ILE A 93 14.15 -15.26 -5.49
C ILE A 93 13.13 -16.00 -6.37
N ILE A 94 13.55 -17.13 -6.94
CA ILE A 94 12.72 -17.95 -7.84
C ILE A 94 11.91 -19.00 -7.07
N ASP A 95 12.53 -19.59 -6.04
CA ASP A 95 11.96 -20.72 -5.29
C ASP A 95 10.66 -20.32 -4.55
N PRO A 96 9.54 -21.03 -4.75
CA PRO A 96 8.26 -20.70 -4.11
C PRO A 96 8.29 -20.68 -2.58
N LYS A 97 9.10 -21.54 -1.95
CA LYS A 97 9.28 -21.56 -0.50
C LYS A 97 10.00 -20.30 -0.04
N VAL A 98 11.08 -19.92 -0.71
CA VAL A 98 11.82 -18.69 -0.39
C VAL A 98 10.95 -17.45 -0.62
N LYS A 99 10.13 -17.43 -1.68
CA LYS A 99 9.15 -16.36 -1.91
C LYS A 99 8.11 -16.25 -0.78
N ASN A 100 7.71 -17.39 -0.21
CA ASN A 100 6.81 -17.41 0.94
C ASN A 100 7.47 -16.93 2.24
N GLU A 101 8.73 -17.30 2.47
CA GLU A 101 9.56 -16.79 3.58
C GLU A 101 9.73 -15.27 3.45
N PHE A 102 10.09 -14.80 2.25
CA PHE A 102 10.18 -13.38 1.90
C PHE A 102 8.89 -12.62 2.24
N PHE A 103 7.74 -13.14 1.80
CA PHE A 103 6.44 -12.56 2.13
C PHE A 103 6.20 -12.50 3.63
N THR A 104 6.44 -13.60 4.34
CA THR A 104 6.19 -13.71 5.78
C THR A 104 7.04 -12.73 6.58
N GLU A 105 8.33 -12.64 6.28
CA GLU A 105 9.24 -11.68 6.89
C GLU A 105 8.86 -10.24 6.55
N PHE A 106 8.45 -9.97 5.31
CA PHE A 106 7.99 -8.64 4.90
C PHE A 106 6.75 -8.21 5.68
N ILE A 107 5.76 -9.10 5.89
CA ILE A 107 4.60 -8.78 6.74
C ILE A 107 5.03 -8.46 8.17
N SER A 108 5.95 -9.25 8.74
CA SER A 108 6.47 -9.02 10.08
C SER A 108 7.16 -7.67 10.20
N HIS A 109 8.00 -7.34 9.21
CA HIS A 109 8.65 -6.03 9.06
C HIS A 109 7.64 -4.89 9.05
N LEU A 110 6.60 -4.96 8.20
CA LEU A 110 5.58 -3.92 8.11
C LEU A 110 4.82 -3.73 9.43
N LYS A 111 4.44 -4.82 10.10
CA LYS A 111 3.76 -4.76 11.41
C LYS A 111 4.62 -4.05 12.46
N LYS A 112 5.92 -4.34 12.48
CA LYS A 112 6.87 -3.70 13.40
C LYS A 112 7.06 -2.23 13.09
N GLU A 113 7.32 -1.88 11.83
CA GLU A 113 7.53 -0.51 11.36
C GLU A 113 6.32 0.39 11.64
N GLU A 114 5.12 -0.11 11.36
CA GLU A 114 3.88 0.65 11.56
C GLU A 114 3.33 0.53 13.00
N LYS A 115 3.98 -0.27 13.86
CA LYS A 115 3.57 -0.56 15.25
C LYS A 115 2.13 -1.10 15.34
N MET A 116 1.76 -1.97 14.39
CA MET A 116 0.42 -2.55 14.25
C MET A 116 0.48 -4.07 14.41
N VAL A 117 -0.26 -4.60 15.39
CA VAL A 117 -0.30 -6.05 15.65
C VAL A 117 -1.49 -6.70 14.94
N ASP A 118 -2.64 -6.02 14.97
CA ASP A 118 -3.90 -6.43 14.36
C ASP A 118 -4.23 -5.55 13.15
N ILE A 119 -4.16 -6.16 11.97
CA ILE A 119 -4.38 -5.46 10.71
C ILE A 119 -5.10 -6.36 9.71
N ASN A 120 -6.00 -5.78 8.93
CA ASN A 120 -6.61 -6.46 7.80
C ASN A 120 -5.66 -6.42 6.61
N LEU A 121 -5.26 -7.59 6.12
CA LEU A 121 -4.36 -7.75 4.98
C LEU A 121 -5.16 -7.97 3.69
N TYR A 122 -4.89 -7.11 2.70
CA TYR A 122 -5.38 -7.19 1.33
C TYR A 122 -4.19 -7.41 0.41
N LEU A 123 -4.03 -8.65 -0.03
CA LEU A 123 -2.84 -9.12 -0.73
C LEU A 123 -3.09 -9.13 -2.25
N ASN A 124 -2.17 -8.58 -3.02
CA ASN A 124 -2.21 -8.56 -4.48
C ASN A 124 -0.86 -9.05 -5.01
N PHE A 125 -0.87 -10.11 -5.80
CA PHE A 125 0.36 -10.75 -6.26
C PHE A 125 0.35 -10.97 -7.76
N ASP A 126 1.52 -10.97 -8.39
CA ASP A 126 1.67 -11.60 -9.69
C ASP A 126 1.52 -13.13 -9.58
N THR A 127 2.15 -13.76 -8.59
CA THR A 127 2.02 -15.18 -8.25
C THR A 127 1.79 -15.36 -6.75
N ASP A 128 0.99 -16.35 -6.33
CA ASP A 128 0.57 -16.44 -4.93
C ASP A 128 1.72 -16.81 -3.96
N TYR A 129 2.20 -15.81 -3.21
CA TYR A 129 3.28 -15.95 -2.22
C TYR A 129 2.80 -16.34 -0.82
N SER A 130 1.49 -16.48 -0.59
CA SER A 130 0.93 -16.49 0.77
C SER A 130 0.67 -17.87 1.37
N THR A 131 1.03 -18.94 0.66
CA THR A 131 0.58 -20.32 0.97
C THR A 131 0.80 -20.76 2.41
N SER A 132 1.98 -20.61 2.99
CA SER A 132 2.21 -21.02 4.38
C SER A 132 1.60 -20.03 5.38
N TYR A 133 1.76 -18.72 5.12
CA TYR A 133 1.23 -17.65 5.97
C TYR A 133 -0.30 -17.76 6.18
N ARG A 134 -1.03 -18.19 5.14
CA ARG A 134 -2.48 -18.47 5.22
C ARG A 134 -2.85 -19.48 6.29
N LYS A 135 -2.06 -20.53 6.48
CA LYS A 135 -2.40 -21.62 7.41
C LYS A 135 -2.42 -21.13 8.86
N GLU A 136 -1.59 -20.15 9.18
CA GLU A 136 -1.39 -19.66 10.54
C GLU A 136 -2.21 -18.39 10.84
N GLN A 137 -2.43 -17.53 9.85
CA GLN A 137 -2.94 -16.16 10.05
C GLN A 137 -4.21 -15.83 9.25
N ILE A 138 -5.01 -16.85 8.89
CA ILE A 138 -6.16 -16.71 7.97
C ILE A 138 -7.14 -15.60 8.36
N LYS A 139 -7.34 -15.34 9.67
CA LYS A 139 -8.27 -14.31 10.16
C LYS A 139 -7.86 -12.89 9.79
N THR A 140 -6.55 -12.65 9.63
CA THR A 140 -5.98 -11.34 9.26
C THR A 140 -6.07 -11.09 7.75
N ILE A 141 -6.07 -12.16 6.94
CA ILE A 141 -6.12 -12.08 5.48
C ILE A 141 -7.58 -11.92 5.06
N LYS A 142 -7.94 -10.72 4.58
CA LYS A 142 -9.30 -10.45 4.08
C LYS A 142 -9.45 -10.76 2.61
N ARG A 143 -8.36 -10.69 1.85
CA ARG A 143 -8.40 -10.92 0.41
C ARG A 143 -7.02 -11.26 -0.14
N ILE A 144 -7.01 -12.16 -1.11
CA ILE A 144 -5.86 -12.42 -1.99
C ILE A 144 -6.35 -12.27 -3.43
N LYS A 145 -5.59 -11.55 -4.25
CA LYS A 145 -5.74 -11.54 -5.70
C LYS A 145 -4.40 -11.87 -6.34
N THR A 146 -4.41 -12.70 -7.36
CA THR A 146 -3.23 -13.08 -8.15
C THR A 146 -3.27 -12.41 -9.50
N ASP A 147 -2.26 -12.67 -10.34
CA ASP A 147 -2.19 -12.22 -11.72
C ASP A 147 -2.27 -10.68 -11.82
N VAL A 148 -1.67 -9.99 -10.84
CA VAL A 148 -1.57 -8.53 -10.86
C VAL A 148 -0.75 -8.09 -12.07
N THR A 149 -1.27 -7.09 -12.78
CA THR A 149 -0.61 -6.44 -13.90
C THR A 149 -0.83 -4.94 -13.83
N SER A 150 -0.03 -4.20 -14.61
CA SER A 150 -0.18 -2.75 -14.76
C SER A 150 -1.59 -2.33 -15.20
N GLN A 151 -2.29 -3.16 -15.98
CA GLN A 151 -3.65 -2.87 -16.47
C GLN A 151 -4.74 -3.11 -15.41
N ASN A 152 -4.53 -4.05 -14.48
CA ASN A 152 -5.58 -4.46 -13.54
C ASN A 152 -5.37 -3.95 -12.10
N ILE A 153 -4.19 -3.39 -11.78
CA ILE A 153 -3.83 -2.97 -10.42
C ILE A 153 -4.86 -2.03 -9.78
N CYS A 154 -5.44 -1.10 -10.54
CA CYS A 154 -6.47 -0.20 -10.02
C CYS A 154 -7.70 -0.93 -9.47
N LYS A 155 -8.14 -2.01 -10.14
CA LYS A 155 -9.24 -2.88 -9.67
C LYS A 155 -8.82 -3.75 -8.50
N MET A 156 -7.52 -4.03 -8.39
CA MET A 156 -6.95 -4.80 -7.29
C MET A 156 -6.97 -3.95 -6.00
N LEU A 157 -6.71 -2.65 -6.07
CA LEU A 157 -6.55 -1.78 -4.91
C LEU A 157 -7.84 -1.24 -4.25
N SER A 158 -9.02 -1.62 -4.73
CA SER A 158 -10.29 -1.19 -4.11
C SER A 158 -10.92 -2.27 -3.23
N ILE A 159 -11.52 -1.86 -2.11
CA ILE A 159 -12.53 -2.64 -1.39
C ILE A 159 -13.86 -2.37 -2.09
N ARG A 160 -14.50 -3.41 -2.63
CA ARG A 160 -15.87 -3.29 -3.15
C ARG A 160 -16.83 -3.52 -2.01
#